data_AF-A0A5C9CIF5-F1
#
_entry.id   AF-A0A5C9CIF5-F1
#
_cell.length_a   1.000
_cell.length_b   1.000
_cell.length_c   1.000
_cell.angle_alpha   90.00
_cell.angle_beta   90.00
_cell.angle_gamma   90.00
#
_symmetry.space_group_name_H-M   'P 1'
#
loop_
_entity.id
_entity.type
_entity.pdbx_description
1 polymer ?
#
loop_
_entity_poly.entity_id
_entity_poly.type
_entity_poly.pdbx_seq_one_letter_code
_entity_poly.pdbx_strand_id
1 'polypeptide(L)'
;MNTSNFEPVDLSRATNTQLDLVNACFVGDAPQIWRDMAELNFVALRFVSIFAPLSDEALAEMSVNLVHQLVDSFGGTQPYIPSGFSYHMEAIAVKILKEFDGKNLRQLARKYKRSEGLVYKLIRADAAKKKHQSKAMAG
;
A
#
# COMPACT_ATOMS: atom_id res chain seq x y z
N MET A 1 -0.93 1.35 -19.37
CA MET A 1 -0.20 1.00 -18.13
C MET A 1 -1.08 0.07 -17.31
N ASN A 2 -0.64 -1.17 -17.16
CA ASN A 2 -1.35 -2.20 -16.43
C ASN A 2 -1.46 -1.76 -14.96
N THR A 3 -2.66 -1.67 -14.41
CA THR A 3 -2.85 -1.41 -12.98
C THR A 3 -2.29 -2.62 -12.23
N SER A 4 -1.18 -2.42 -11.51
CA SER A 4 -0.58 -3.43 -10.62
C SER A 4 -1.69 -4.08 -9.79
N ASN A 5 -1.98 -5.37 -10.02
CA ASN A 5 -2.74 -6.16 -9.06
C ASN A 5 -1.80 -6.34 -7.87
N PHE A 6 -2.03 -5.59 -6.78
CA PHE A 6 -1.32 -5.87 -5.55
C PHE A 6 -1.76 -7.24 -5.05
N GLU A 7 -0.85 -8.21 -5.13
CA GLU A 7 -1.00 -9.53 -4.51
C GLU A 7 -0.23 -9.50 -3.19
N PRO A 8 -0.89 -9.76 -2.05
CA PRO A 8 -0.19 -9.87 -0.78
C PRO A 8 0.96 -10.86 -0.86
N VAL A 9 2.08 -10.49 -0.25
CA VAL A 9 3.26 -11.33 -0.16
C VAL A 9 2.92 -12.55 0.68
N ASP A 10 3.14 -13.74 0.12
CA ASP A 10 3.00 -15.01 0.82
C ASP A 10 4.37 -15.46 1.33
N LEU A 11 4.59 -15.33 2.64
CA LEU A 11 5.83 -15.72 3.30
C LEU A 11 6.15 -17.21 3.17
N SER A 12 5.15 -18.07 2.95
CA SER A 12 5.38 -19.51 2.75
C SER A 12 6.19 -19.83 1.48
N ARG A 13 6.36 -18.82 0.61
CA ARG A 13 7.18 -18.93 -0.61
C ARG A 13 8.68 -18.82 -0.33
N ALA A 14 9.09 -18.33 0.84
CA ALA A 14 10.49 -18.32 1.26
C ALA A 14 10.81 -19.53 2.12
N THR A 15 12.05 -20.01 1.98
CA THR A 15 12.59 -21.06 2.85
C THR A 15 13.07 -20.47 4.18
N ASN A 16 13.11 -21.29 5.23
CA ASN A 16 13.67 -20.86 6.51
C ASN A 16 15.11 -20.34 6.37
N THR A 17 15.94 -20.99 5.56
CA THR A 17 17.31 -20.55 5.29
C THR A 17 17.38 -19.15 4.68
N GLN A 18 16.44 -18.80 3.81
CA GLN A 18 16.36 -17.44 3.25
C GLN A 18 15.94 -16.41 4.30
N LEU A 19 15.01 -16.76 5.19
CA LEU A 19 14.61 -15.89 6.29
C LEU A 19 15.72 -15.75 7.34
N ASP A 20 16.52 -16.80 7.55
CA ASP A 20 17.71 -16.76 8.41
C ASP A 20 18.75 -15.76 7.87
N LEU A 21 18.94 -15.68 6.54
CA LEU A 21 19.80 -14.66 5.93
C LEU A 21 19.32 -13.24 6.25
N VAL A 22 18.02 -12.98 6.13
CA VAL A 22 17.42 -11.68 6.50
C VAL A 22 17.65 -11.37 7.97
N ASN A 23 17.41 -12.33 8.85
CA ASN A 23 17.55 -12.14 10.28
C ASN A 23 18.99 -11.94 10.74
N ALA A 24 19.95 -12.56 10.04
CA ALA A 24 21.38 -12.40 10.28
C ALA A 24 21.90 -10.99 9.92
N CYS A 25 21.20 -10.25 9.05
CA CYS A 25 21.56 -8.87 8.69
C CYS A 25 21.25 -7.86 9.81
N PHE A 26 20.41 -8.21 10.79
CA PHE A 26 20.19 -7.35 11.97
C PHE A 26 21.27 -7.56 13.02
N VAL A 27 21.78 -6.45 13.56
CA VAL A 27 22.70 -6.48 14.71
C VAL A 27 21.90 -6.31 16.01
N GLY A 28 22.18 -7.19 16.98
CA GLY A 28 21.58 -7.11 18.33
C GLY A 28 20.08 -7.37 18.38
N ASP A 29 19.42 -6.80 19.38
CA ASP A 29 18.03 -7.07 19.73
C ASP A 29 17.04 -6.18 18.96
N ALA A 30 17.14 -6.20 17.62
CA ALA A 30 16.18 -5.50 16.77
C ALA A 30 14.74 -5.97 17.06
N PRO A 31 13.76 -5.05 17.21
CA PRO A 31 12.36 -5.40 17.44
C PRO A 31 11.81 -6.39 16.41
N GLN A 32 11.00 -7.35 16.87
CA GLN A 32 10.45 -8.40 16.01
C GLN A 32 9.70 -7.83 14.79
N ILE A 33 8.92 -6.76 14.98
CA ILE A 33 8.18 -6.13 13.87
C ILE A 33 9.10 -5.61 12.75
N TRP A 34 10.34 -5.23 13.04
CA TRP A 34 11.31 -4.82 12.01
C TRP A 34 11.81 -6.03 11.21
N ARG A 35 12.01 -7.16 11.88
CA ARG A 35 12.36 -8.43 11.25
C ARG A 35 11.23 -8.89 10.33
N ASP A 36 10.00 -8.88 10.82
CA ASP A 36 8.80 -9.24 10.04
C ASP A 36 8.66 -8.34 8.78
N MET A 37 8.90 -7.03 8.91
CA MET A 37 8.88 -6.11 7.77
C MET A 37 10.00 -6.43 6.75
N ALA A 38 11.20 -6.74 7.21
CA ALA A 38 12.33 -7.07 6.34
C ALA A 38 12.09 -8.39 5.60
N GLU A 39 11.53 -9.41 6.28
CA GLU A 39 11.14 -10.68 5.66
C GLU A 39 10.09 -10.45 4.56
N LEU A 40 9.05 -9.65 4.83
CA LEU A 40 8.05 -9.30 3.83
C LEU A 40 8.67 -8.58 2.62
N ASN A 41 9.57 -7.62 2.86
CA ASN A 41 10.30 -6.95 1.78
C ASN A 41 11.15 -7.93 0.97
N PHE A 42 11.83 -8.87 1.63
CA PHE A 42 12.69 -9.85 0.97
C PHE A 42 11.87 -10.73 0.03
N VAL A 43 10.75 -11.29 0.53
CA VAL A 43 9.88 -12.12 -0.28
C VAL A 43 9.27 -11.32 -1.43
N ALA A 44 8.84 -10.07 -1.20
CA ALA A 44 8.35 -9.20 -2.25
C ALA A 44 9.38 -9.00 -3.37
N LEU A 45 10.62 -8.66 -3.01
CA LEU A 45 11.70 -8.42 -3.97
C LEU A 45 12.08 -9.69 -4.72
N ARG A 46 12.19 -10.82 -4.01
CA ARG A 46 12.66 -12.10 -4.57
C ARG A 46 11.77 -12.60 -5.71
N PHE A 47 10.48 -12.30 -5.64
CA PHE A 47 9.48 -12.73 -6.63
C PHE A 47 9.15 -11.70 -7.71
N VAL A 48 9.87 -10.57 -7.75
CA VAL A 48 9.80 -9.64 -8.88
C VAL A 48 10.93 -9.96 -9.86
N SER A 49 10.58 -10.15 -11.14
CA SER A 49 11.51 -10.63 -12.18
C SER A 49 12.73 -9.74 -12.39
N ILE A 50 12.63 -8.42 -12.16
CA ILE A 50 13.75 -7.49 -12.30
C ILE A 50 14.89 -7.77 -11.31
N PHE A 51 14.57 -8.35 -10.15
CA PHE A 51 15.55 -8.67 -9.11
C PHE A 51 16.04 -10.11 -9.17
N ALA A 52 15.57 -10.92 -10.13
CA ALA A 52 16.00 -12.32 -10.31
C ALA A 52 17.52 -12.52 -10.42
N PRO A 53 18.32 -11.59 -10.99
CA PRO A 53 19.78 -11.73 -11.03
C PRO A 53 20.51 -11.50 -9.70
N LEU A 54 19.85 -10.93 -8.69
CA LEU A 54 20.47 -10.64 -7.39
C LEU A 54 20.50 -11.88 -6.50
N SER A 55 21.55 -12.02 -5.69
CA SER A 55 21.65 -13.11 -4.71
C SER A 55 20.71 -12.90 -3.53
N ASP A 56 20.39 -13.98 -2.82
CA ASP A 56 19.52 -13.91 -1.65
C ASP A 56 20.17 -13.05 -0.53
N GLU A 57 21.50 -13.07 -0.39
CA GLU A 57 22.23 -12.20 0.54
C GLU A 57 22.09 -10.72 0.21
N ALA A 58 22.22 -10.35 -1.07
CA ALA A 58 22.06 -8.97 -1.52
C ALA A 58 20.63 -8.47 -1.31
N LEU A 59 19.64 -9.34 -1.53
CA LEU A 59 18.23 -9.03 -1.27
C LEU A 59 17.93 -8.93 0.21
N ALA A 60 18.54 -9.78 1.05
CA ALA A 60 18.40 -9.72 2.51
C ALA A 60 18.95 -8.39 3.06
N GLU A 61 20.16 -7.99 2.64
CA GLU A 61 20.75 -6.71 3.01
C GLU A 61 19.88 -5.52 2.58
N MET A 62 19.39 -5.55 1.33
CA MET A 62 18.49 -4.52 0.80
C MET A 62 17.21 -4.41 1.64
N SER A 63 16.59 -5.54 1.98
CA SER A 63 15.36 -5.56 2.77
C SER A 63 15.53 -5.00 4.17
N VAL A 64 16.64 -5.28 4.84
CA VAL A 64 16.95 -4.72 6.15
C VAL A 64 17.23 -3.22 6.04
N ASN A 65 17.97 -2.78 5.02
CA ASN A 65 18.23 -1.35 4.78
C ASN A 65 16.95 -0.55 4.54
N LEU A 66 15.95 -1.11 3.84
CA LEU A 66 14.64 -0.48 3.68
C LEU A 66 13.93 -0.29 5.03
N VAL A 67 14.02 -1.25 5.94
CA VAL A 67 13.44 -1.13 7.28
C VAL A 67 14.19 -0.09 8.12
N HIS A 68 15.52 -0.07 8.08
CA HIS A 68 16.30 0.97 8.75
C HIS A 68 15.93 2.37 8.26
N GLN A 69 15.71 2.56 6.96
CA GLN A 69 15.27 3.84 6.42
C GLN A 69 13.87 4.23 6.94
N LEU A 70 12.94 3.27 7.03
CA LEU A 70 11.61 3.52 7.61
C LEU A 70 11.71 3.94 9.08
N VAL A 71 12.56 3.27 9.85
CA VAL A 71 12.79 3.59 11.27
C VAL A 71 13.44 4.97 11.42
N ASP A 72 14.43 5.30 10.60
CA ASP A 72 15.07 6.61 10.64
C ASP A 72 14.09 7.74 10.26
N SER A 73 13.21 7.50 9.29
CA SER A 73 12.28 8.52 8.78
C SER A 73 11.02 8.70 9.63
N PHE A 74 10.53 7.62 10.25
CA PHE A 74 9.23 7.60 10.94
C PHE A 74 9.31 7.11 12.39
N GLY A 75 10.51 6.79 12.89
CA GLY A 75 10.74 6.36 14.26
C GLY A 75 10.22 7.37 15.27
N GLY A 76 9.59 6.87 16.34
CA GLY A 76 8.94 7.71 17.34
C GLY A 76 7.56 8.24 16.95
N THR A 77 7.13 8.06 15.70
CA THR A 77 5.73 8.31 15.29
C THR A 77 4.88 7.05 15.46
N GLN A 78 3.58 7.21 15.70
CA GLN A 78 2.62 6.10 15.71
C GLN A 78 1.70 6.20 14.49
N PRO A 79 2.16 5.75 13.31
CA PRO A 79 1.36 5.83 12.09
C PRO A 79 0.18 4.85 12.15
N TYR A 80 -1.01 5.34 11.82
CA TYR A 80 -2.16 4.48 11.59
C TYR A 80 -2.08 3.88 10.18
N ILE A 81 -1.99 2.56 10.09
CA ILE A 81 -2.10 1.82 8.82
C ILE A 81 -3.59 1.49 8.60
N PRO A 82 -4.28 2.11 7.62
CA PRO A 82 -5.70 1.88 7.44
C PRO A 82 -5.98 0.49 6.86
N SER A 83 -6.73 -0.34 7.59
CA SER A 83 -7.22 -1.62 7.07
C SER A 83 -8.31 -1.40 6.01
N GLY A 84 -8.23 -2.09 4.87
CA GLY A 84 -9.24 -2.00 3.79
C GLY A 84 -9.04 -0.84 2.81
N PHE A 85 -7.94 -0.09 2.93
CA PHE A 85 -7.52 0.87 1.94
C PHE A 85 -7.00 0.14 0.70
N SER A 86 -7.90 -0.20 -0.21
CA SER A 86 -7.50 -0.61 -1.54
C SER A 86 -6.92 0.63 -2.24
N TYR A 87 -5.61 0.60 -2.51
CA TYR A 87 -4.93 1.60 -3.36
C TYR A 87 -5.69 1.84 -4.69
N HIS A 88 -6.37 0.82 -5.19
CA HIS A 88 -7.25 0.91 -6.36
C HIS A 88 -8.56 1.65 -6.10
N MET A 89 -9.14 1.55 -4.90
CA MET A 89 -10.38 2.25 -4.57
C MET A 89 -10.19 3.76 -4.56
N GLU A 90 -9.07 4.29 -4.05
CA GLU A 90 -8.81 5.72 -4.14
C GLU A 90 -8.54 6.18 -5.58
N ALA A 91 -7.69 5.46 -6.32
CA ALA A 91 -7.41 5.82 -7.70
C ALA A 91 -8.67 5.78 -8.60
N ILE A 92 -9.56 4.81 -8.36
CA ILE A 92 -10.85 4.70 -9.06
C ILE A 92 -11.83 5.77 -8.55
N ALA A 93 -11.89 6.02 -7.24
CA ALA A 93 -12.75 7.05 -6.66
C ALA A 93 -12.38 8.45 -7.18
N VAL A 94 -11.09 8.79 -7.26
CA VAL A 94 -10.61 10.05 -7.84
C VAL A 94 -11.06 10.19 -9.29
N LYS A 95 -10.95 9.13 -10.09
CA LYS A 95 -11.42 9.13 -11.48
C LYS A 95 -12.94 9.30 -11.58
N ILE A 96 -13.69 8.56 -10.77
CA ILE A 96 -15.16 8.66 -10.68
C ILE A 96 -15.58 10.09 -10.33
N LEU A 97 -14.98 10.69 -9.30
CA LEU A 97 -15.32 12.04 -8.84
C LEU A 97 -14.96 13.11 -9.87
N LYS A 98 -13.83 12.94 -10.58
CA LYS A 98 -13.41 13.86 -11.64
C LYS A 98 -14.31 13.80 -12.87
N GLU A 99 -14.80 12.61 -13.23
CA GLU A 99 -15.67 12.40 -14.39
C GLU A 99 -17.16 12.59 -14.09
N PHE A 100 -17.54 12.80 -12.83
CA PHE A 100 -18.93 12.99 -12.45
C PHE A 100 -19.46 14.35 -12.91
N ASP A 101 -20.52 14.34 -13.72
CA ASP A 101 -21.15 15.52 -14.31
C ASP A 101 -22.46 15.94 -13.61
N GLY A 102 -22.81 15.26 -12.52
CA GLY A 102 -24.07 15.46 -11.80
C GLY A 102 -25.17 14.46 -12.17
N LYS A 103 -25.09 13.79 -13.32
CA LYS A 103 -26.18 12.94 -13.85
C LYS A 103 -25.70 11.57 -14.34
N ASN A 104 -24.40 11.38 -14.57
CA ASN A 104 -23.83 10.16 -15.16
C ASN A 104 -23.51 9.01 -14.17
N LEU A 105 -24.17 8.94 -13.01
CA LEU A 105 -23.89 7.95 -11.96
C LEU A 105 -23.92 6.50 -12.46
N ARG A 106 -24.99 6.12 -13.19
CA ARG A 106 -25.13 4.75 -13.73
C ARG A 106 -24.04 4.41 -14.74
N GLN A 107 -23.64 5.39 -15.55
CA GLN A 107 -22.58 5.23 -16.54
C GLN A 107 -21.23 4.98 -15.86
N LEU A 108 -20.91 5.75 -14.81
CA LEU A 108 -19.69 5.57 -14.03
C LEU A 108 -19.66 4.22 -13.31
N ALA A 109 -20.78 3.80 -12.70
CA ALA A 109 -20.90 2.50 -12.06
C ALA A 109 -20.56 1.35 -13.02
N ARG A 110 -21.10 1.39 -14.24
CA ARG A 110 -20.80 0.42 -15.29
C ARG A 110 -19.34 0.52 -15.76
N LYS A 111 -18.85 1.73 -16.04
CA LYS A 111 -17.48 1.98 -16.54
C LYS A 111 -16.41 1.42 -15.61
N TYR A 112 -16.58 1.57 -14.29
CA TYR A 112 -15.61 1.13 -13.29
C TYR A 112 -15.94 -0.22 -12.64
N LYS A 113 -16.97 -0.95 -13.13
CA LYS A 113 -17.40 -2.23 -12.58
C LYS A 113 -17.66 -2.14 -11.07
N ARG A 114 -18.45 -1.15 -10.65
CA ARG A 114 -18.85 -0.90 -9.25
C ARG A 114 -20.36 -0.84 -9.13
N SER A 115 -20.88 -1.08 -7.93
CA SER A 115 -22.31 -0.89 -7.66
C SER A 115 -22.67 0.60 -7.67
N GLU A 116 -23.87 0.92 -8.15
CA GLU A 116 -24.40 2.30 -8.12
C GLU A 116 -24.37 2.88 -6.70
N GLY A 117 -24.66 2.06 -5.68
CA GLY A 117 -24.60 2.45 -4.28
C GLY A 117 -23.20 2.85 -3.80
N LEU A 118 -22.14 2.20 -4.28
CA LEU A 118 -20.77 2.59 -3.95
C LEU A 118 -20.41 3.93 -4.62
N VAL A 119 -20.72 4.10 -5.90
CA VAL A 119 -20.49 5.35 -6.64
C VAL A 119 -21.25 6.50 -5.99
N TYR A 120 -22.52 6.28 -5.61
CA TYR A 120 -23.32 7.25 -4.87
C TYR A 120 -22.68 7.67 -3.54
N LYS A 121 -22.20 6.69 -2.74
CA LYS A 121 -21.53 6.96 -1.46
C LYS A 121 -20.28 7.81 -1.65
N LEU A 122 -19.46 7.53 -2.68
CA LEU A 122 -18.26 8.31 -2.98
C LEU A 122 -18.59 9.77 -3.31
N ILE A 123 -19.58 10.01 -4.17
CA ILE A 123 -20.03 11.37 -4.53
C ILE A 123 -20.55 12.13 -3.31
N ARG A 124 -21.36 11.48 -2.46
CA ARG A 124 -21.90 12.10 -1.24
C ARG A 124 -20.80 12.45 -0.24
N ALA A 125 -19.82 11.57 -0.07
CA ALA A 125 -18.68 11.81 0.82
C ALA A 125 -17.82 12.99 0.34
N ASP A 126 -17.57 13.10 -0.97
CA ASP A 126 -16.84 14.23 -1.58
C ASP A 126 -17.58 15.57 -1.39
N ALA A 127 -18.89 15.59 -1.62
CA ALA A 127 -19.72 16.78 -1.38
C ALA A 127 -19.70 17.22 0.10
N ALA A 128 -19.72 16.27 1.03
CA ALA A 128 -19.60 16.56 2.46
C ALA A 128 -18.22 17.13 2.83
N LYS A 129 -17.13 16.58 2.27
CA LYS A 129 -15.76 17.08 2.47
C LYS A 129 -15.61 18.52 1.95
N LYS A 130 -16.08 18.81 0.72
CA LYS A 130 -16.04 20.15 0.13
C LYS A 130 -16.81 21.19 0.97
N LYS A 131 -17.98 20.81 1.51
CA LYS A 131 -18.78 21.66 2.41
C LYS A 131 -18.07 21.94 3.75
N HIS A 132 -17.32 20.97 4.27
CA HIS A 132 -16.55 21.15 5.50
C HIS A 132 -15.35 22.08 5.25
N GLN A 133 -14.64 21.90 4.14
CA GLN A 133 -13.50 22.75 3.75
C GLN A 133 -13.92 24.20 3.47
N SER A 134 -15.06 24.43 2.80
CA SER A 134 -15.55 25.80 2.55
C SER A 134 -15.97 26.53 3.83
N LYS A 135 -16.45 25.80 4.85
CA LYS A 135 -16.76 26.38 6.16
C LYS A 135 -15.50 26.72 6.97
N ALA A 136 -14.44 25.93 6.85
CA ALA A 136 -13.19 26.15 7.58
C ALA A 136 -12.34 27.30 7.03
N MET A 137 -12.53 27.71 5.76
CA MET A 137 -11.85 28.86 5.16
C MET A 137 -12.62 30.18 5.28
N ALA A 138 -13.87 30.13 5.76
CA ALA A 138 -14.76 31.30 5.87
C ALA A 138 -14.92 31.81 7.31
N GLY A 139 -14.23 31.22 8.28
CA GLY A 139 -14.17 31.66 9.67
C GLY A 139 -12.72 31.91 10.07
#